data_AF-X1D5I8-F1
#
_entry.id   AF-X1D5I8-F1
#
_cell.length_a   1.000
_cell.length_b   1.000
_cell.length_c   1.000
_cell.angle_alpha   90.00
_cell.angle_beta   90.00
_cell.angle_gamma   90.00
#
_symmetry.space_group_name_H-M   'P 1'
#
loop_
_entity.id
_entity.type
_entity.pdbx_description
1 polymer ?
#
loop_
_entity_poly.entity_id
_entity_poly.type
_entity_poly.pdbx_seq_one_letter_code
_entity_poly.pdbx_strand_id
1 'polypeptide(L)'
;MGNYKVPLTEPKPDIERFLDYIKGNILSGKPPLIEYILDDYTIKKPVIKGLLGREWVDPEVLGRPLEGWIDLSGRNKENVTRWIDNEIAFWQSMGYDFVFETLISMDFPSKYRITRDTGPGPRNRDRVWAETEEGTISNWEDYEKYPWPQVEE
;
A
#
# COMPACT_ATOMS: atom_id res chain seq x y z
N MET A 1 -19.82 17.91 -12.14
CA MET A 1 -18.58 17.16 -11.82
C MET A 1 -17.43 18.16 -11.78
N GLY A 2 -16.62 18.14 -10.72
CA GLY A 2 -15.47 19.04 -10.60
C GLY A 2 -14.48 18.85 -11.75
N ASN A 3 -13.76 19.91 -12.12
CA ASN A 3 -12.79 19.89 -13.21
C ASN A 3 -11.49 19.20 -12.74
N TYR A 4 -11.56 17.88 -12.49
CA TYR A 4 -10.43 17.09 -12.04
C TYR A 4 -9.45 16.82 -13.20
N LYS A 5 -8.15 16.95 -12.94
CA LYS A 5 -7.08 16.70 -13.93
C LYS A 5 -6.50 15.29 -13.81
N VAL A 6 -7.37 14.29 -13.70
CA VAL A 6 -6.98 12.87 -13.63
C VAL A 6 -7.73 12.08 -14.71
N PRO A 7 -7.15 11.01 -15.28
CA PRO A 7 -7.70 10.35 -16.45
C PRO A 7 -8.85 9.38 -16.11
N LEU A 8 -9.99 9.90 -15.66
CA LEU A 8 -11.14 9.11 -15.22
C LEU A 8 -11.84 8.32 -16.34
N THR A 9 -11.83 8.83 -17.57
CA THR A 9 -12.61 8.26 -18.68
C THR A 9 -11.77 7.44 -19.65
N GLU A 10 -10.52 7.81 -19.85
CA GLU A 10 -9.62 7.16 -20.82
C GLU A 10 -8.18 7.15 -20.28
N PRO A 11 -7.89 6.31 -19.27
CA PRO A 11 -6.54 6.13 -18.77
C PRO A 11 -5.62 5.53 -19.84
N LYS A 12 -4.45 6.14 -20.02
CA LYS A 12 -3.41 5.73 -20.97
C LYS A 12 -2.08 5.52 -20.23
N PRO A 13 -1.99 4.50 -19.35
CA PRO A 13 -0.72 4.17 -18.70
C PRO A 13 0.30 3.75 -19.78
N ASP A 14 1.55 4.18 -19.62
CA ASP A 14 2.65 3.93 -20.56
C ASP A 14 3.88 3.47 -19.79
N ILE A 15 3.96 2.15 -19.58
CA ILE A 15 5.05 1.52 -18.83
C ILE A 15 6.40 1.64 -19.55
N GLU A 16 6.42 1.60 -20.89
CA GLU A 16 7.65 1.69 -21.67
C GLU A 16 8.30 3.05 -21.49
N ARG A 17 7.49 4.12 -21.58
CA ARG A 17 7.96 5.48 -21.29
C ARG A 17 8.49 5.63 -19.87
N PHE A 18 7.83 5.02 -18.89
CA PHE A 18 8.29 5.03 -17.50
C PHE A 18 9.64 4.33 -17.35
N LEU A 19 9.82 3.15 -17.96
CA LEU A 19 11.08 2.41 -17.95
C LEU A 19 12.19 3.17 -18.66
N ASP A 20 11.92 3.80 -19.80
CA ASP A 20 12.87 4.63 -20.53
C ASP A 20 13.29 5.86 -19.72
N TYR A 21 12.37 6.47 -18.97
CA TYR A 21 12.70 7.57 -18.06
C TYR A 21 13.61 7.10 -16.93
N ILE A 22 13.30 5.98 -16.26
CA ILE A 22 14.13 5.44 -15.16
C ILE A 22 15.53 5.04 -15.66
N LYS A 23 15.62 4.48 -16.88
CA LYS A 23 16.89 4.13 -17.52
C LYS A 23 17.70 5.36 -17.98
N GLY A 24 17.10 6.55 -17.97
CA GLY A 24 17.73 7.79 -18.46
C GLY A 24 17.73 7.94 -19.99
N ASN A 25 16.97 7.12 -20.72
CA ASN A 25 16.81 7.23 -22.18
C ASN A 25 15.99 8.47 -22.55
N ILE A 26 15.10 8.92 -21.65
CA ILE A 26 14.29 10.13 -21.79
C ILE A 26 14.71 11.13 -20.70
N LEU A 27 15.22 12.30 -21.11
CA LEU A 27 15.72 13.33 -20.19
C LEU A 27 14.78 14.55 -20.07
N SER A 28 13.71 14.62 -20.87
CA SER A 28 12.78 15.76 -20.89
C SER A 28 11.35 15.34 -21.20
N GLY A 29 10.37 16.14 -20.77
CA GLY A 29 8.94 15.88 -20.93
C GLY A 29 8.17 15.90 -19.60
N LYS A 30 6.99 15.28 -19.58
CA LYS A 30 6.16 15.15 -18.35
C LYS A 30 6.91 14.27 -17.33
N PRO A 31 7.18 14.74 -16.10
CA PRO A 31 7.81 13.87 -15.09
C PRO A 31 6.88 12.68 -14.76
N PRO A 32 7.42 11.46 -14.54
CA PRO A 32 6.62 10.37 -14.03
C PRO A 32 6.15 10.69 -12.60
N LEU A 33 4.91 10.30 -12.28
CA LEU A 33 4.32 10.47 -10.95
C LEU A 33 4.15 9.12 -10.29
N ILE A 34 4.70 9.00 -9.09
CA ILE A 34 4.58 7.84 -8.21
C ILE A 34 4.11 8.31 -6.85
N GLU A 35 3.36 7.46 -6.15
CA GLU A 35 2.94 7.67 -4.78
C GLU A 35 3.18 6.41 -3.98
N TYR A 36 3.68 6.57 -2.76
CA TYR A 36 4.00 5.46 -1.88
C TYR A 36 3.00 5.41 -0.73
N ILE A 37 2.49 4.22 -0.42
CA ILE A 37 1.70 3.95 0.79
C ILE A 37 0.47 4.87 0.88
N LEU A 38 -0.44 4.72 -0.09
CA LEU A 38 -1.71 5.45 -0.09
C LEU A 38 -2.65 4.92 1.01
N ASP A 39 -3.13 5.82 1.87
CA ASP A 39 -4.07 5.44 2.93
C ASP A 39 -5.43 5.01 2.35
N ASP A 40 -5.84 3.80 2.70
CA ASP A 40 -7.05 3.16 2.21
C ASP A 40 -8.32 3.95 2.54
N TYR A 41 -8.37 4.64 3.68
CA TYR A 41 -9.64 5.17 4.21
C TYR A 41 -9.81 6.66 3.99
N THR A 42 -8.71 7.40 3.99
CA THR A 42 -8.65 8.85 3.84
C THR A 42 -8.51 9.23 2.38
N ILE A 43 -7.83 8.39 1.58
CA ILE A 43 -7.60 8.66 0.16
C ILE A 43 -8.38 7.68 -0.73
N LYS A 44 -8.09 6.37 -0.66
CA LYS A 44 -8.64 5.42 -1.63
C LYS A 44 -10.16 5.30 -1.52
N LYS A 45 -10.72 5.13 -0.32
CA LYS A 45 -12.16 4.96 -0.09
C LYS A 45 -13.00 6.14 -0.61
N PRO A 46 -12.69 7.42 -0.33
CA PRO A 46 -13.41 8.55 -0.93
C PRO A 46 -13.32 8.58 -2.45
N VAL A 47 -12.16 8.25 -3.04
CA VAL A 47 -11.99 8.22 -4.51
C VAL A 47 -12.81 7.08 -5.13
N ILE A 48 -12.68 5.86 -4.63
CA ILE A 48 -13.39 4.68 -5.14
C ILE A 48 -14.91 4.88 -5.05
N LYS A 49 -15.43 5.31 -3.90
CA LYS A 49 -16.88 5.51 -3.73
C LYS A 49 -17.39 6.76 -4.41
N GLY A 50 -16.69 7.89 -4.25
CA GLY A 50 -17.18 9.20 -4.64
C GLY A 50 -16.85 9.58 -6.08
N LEU A 51 -15.60 9.32 -6.50
CA LEU A 51 -15.12 9.71 -7.82
C LEU A 51 -15.36 8.61 -8.87
N LEU A 52 -15.11 7.35 -8.51
CA LEU A 52 -15.27 6.20 -9.41
C LEU A 52 -16.64 5.53 -9.32
N GLY A 53 -17.43 5.83 -8.28
CA GLY A 53 -18.78 5.28 -8.11
C GLY A 53 -18.82 3.78 -7.84
N ARG A 54 -17.72 3.19 -7.33
CA ARG A 54 -17.60 1.75 -7.05
C ARG A 54 -17.91 1.46 -5.58
N GLU A 55 -18.26 0.20 -5.29
CA GLU A 55 -18.38 -0.25 -3.91
C GLU A 55 -17.01 -0.41 -3.26
N TRP A 56 -16.87 0.08 -2.03
CA TRP A 56 -15.65 -0.10 -1.25
C TRP A 56 -15.59 -1.49 -0.62
N VAL A 57 -14.46 -2.17 -0.78
CA VAL A 57 -14.12 -3.40 -0.05
C VAL A 57 -13.23 -3.01 1.11
N ASP A 58 -13.65 -3.33 2.33
CA ASP A 58 -12.85 -3.02 3.52
C ASP A 58 -11.64 -3.98 3.61
N PRO A 59 -10.39 -3.49 3.68
CA PRO A 59 -9.21 -4.34 3.77
C PRO A 59 -9.24 -5.32 4.95
N GLU A 60 -9.98 -5.04 6.02
CA GLU A 60 -10.15 -5.97 7.15
C GLU A 60 -10.80 -7.29 6.74
N VAL A 61 -11.63 -7.31 5.68
CA VAL A 61 -12.24 -8.56 5.20
C VAL A 61 -11.27 -9.43 4.40
N LEU A 62 -10.10 -8.88 4.05
CA LEU A 62 -9.10 -9.58 3.25
C LEU A 62 -8.20 -10.47 4.10
N GLY A 63 -8.15 -10.28 5.42
CA GLY A 63 -7.24 -11.00 6.31
C GLY A 63 -6.72 -10.11 7.43
N ARG A 64 -5.45 -10.29 7.81
CA ARG A 64 -4.78 -9.44 8.80
C ARG A 64 -3.83 -8.47 8.09
N PRO A 65 -4.31 -7.32 7.59
CA PRO A 65 -3.49 -6.39 6.82
C PRO A 65 -2.30 -5.83 7.62
N LEU A 66 -2.42 -5.71 8.95
CA LEU A 66 -1.31 -5.29 9.82
C LEU A 66 -0.23 -6.35 10.04
N GLU A 67 -0.53 -7.62 9.76
CA GLU A 67 0.44 -8.72 9.84
C GLU A 67 0.94 -9.12 8.44
N GLY A 68 0.49 -8.45 7.37
CA GLY A 68 0.95 -8.71 6.01
C GLY A 68 0.29 -9.90 5.30
N TRP A 69 -0.76 -10.50 5.86
CA TRP A 69 -1.40 -11.69 5.30
C TRP A 69 -2.79 -11.37 4.74
N ILE A 70 -2.89 -11.33 3.41
CA ILE A 70 -4.16 -11.49 2.69
C ILE A 70 -4.50 -12.99 2.71
N ASP A 71 -5.69 -13.35 3.20
CA ASP A 71 -6.23 -14.70 3.07
C ASP A 71 -6.58 -14.95 1.60
N LEU A 72 -5.67 -15.62 0.89
CA LEU A 72 -5.84 -16.04 -0.51
C LEU A 72 -6.56 -17.39 -0.63
N SER A 73 -7.11 -17.94 0.47
CA SER A 73 -7.86 -19.19 0.41
C SER A 73 -9.09 -19.05 -0.49
N GLY A 74 -9.53 -20.16 -1.07
CA GLY A 74 -10.71 -20.19 -1.95
C GLY A 74 -11.98 -19.61 -1.31
N ARG A 75 -12.07 -19.58 0.03
CA ARG A 75 -13.20 -19.01 0.78
C ARG A 75 -13.24 -17.48 0.75
N ASN A 76 -12.10 -16.82 0.55
CA ASN A 76 -11.99 -15.35 0.53
C ASN A 76 -11.70 -14.78 -0.87
N LYS A 77 -11.56 -15.65 -1.87
CA LYS A 77 -11.24 -15.31 -3.26
C LYS A 77 -12.11 -14.19 -3.84
N GLU A 78 -13.40 -14.19 -3.52
CA GLU A 78 -14.33 -13.17 -4.03
C GLU A 78 -14.03 -11.77 -3.48
N ASN A 79 -13.79 -11.66 -2.17
CA ASN A 79 -13.43 -10.38 -1.56
C ASN A 79 -12.09 -9.86 -2.10
N VAL A 80 -11.10 -10.75 -2.23
CA VAL A 80 -9.79 -10.43 -2.82
C VAL A 80 -9.95 -9.96 -4.26
N THR A 81 -10.78 -10.63 -5.05
CA THR A 81 -11.02 -10.27 -6.46
C THR A 81 -11.67 -8.89 -6.57
N ARG A 82 -12.70 -8.60 -5.77
CA ARG A 82 -13.36 -7.29 -5.74
C ARG A 82 -12.42 -6.18 -5.26
N TRP A 83 -11.55 -6.48 -4.28
CA TRP A 83 -10.55 -5.54 -3.81
C TRP A 83 -9.50 -5.24 -4.88
N ILE A 84 -8.92 -6.26 -5.53
CA ILE A 84 -7.95 -6.09 -6.63
C ILE A 84 -8.57 -5.29 -7.77
N ASP A 85 -9.83 -5.55 -8.13
CA ASP A 85 -10.53 -4.79 -9.17
C ASP A 85 -10.66 -3.29 -8.80
N ASN A 86 -10.90 -2.98 -7.54
CA ASN A 86 -10.88 -1.60 -7.04
C ASN A 86 -9.48 -0.97 -7.08
N GLU A 87 -8.44 -1.72 -6.72
CA GLU A 87 -7.05 -1.24 -6.80
C GLU A 87 -6.68 -0.92 -8.25
N ILE A 88 -6.94 -1.84 -9.19
CA ILE A 88 -6.70 -1.62 -10.62
C ILE A 88 -7.42 -0.35 -11.09
N ALA A 89 -8.70 -0.20 -10.73
CA ALA A 89 -9.49 0.96 -11.10
C ALA A 89 -8.93 2.28 -10.55
N PHE A 90 -8.55 2.27 -9.28
CA PHE A 90 -7.96 3.42 -8.61
C PHE A 90 -6.65 3.82 -9.31
N TRP A 91 -5.70 2.90 -9.43
CA TRP A 91 -4.39 3.20 -9.99
C TRP A 91 -4.45 3.62 -11.46
N GLN A 92 -5.30 2.99 -12.27
CA GLN A 92 -5.52 3.41 -13.65
C GLN A 92 -6.08 4.83 -13.75
N SER A 93 -7.04 5.18 -12.89
CA SER A 93 -7.81 6.44 -13.01
C SER A 93 -7.09 7.65 -12.41
N MET A 94 -6.12 7.45 -11.52
CA MET A 94 -5.42 8.53 -10.82
C MET A 94 -4.22 9.09 -11.58
N GLY A 95 -3.78 8.40 -12.65
CA GLY A 95 -2.74 8.90 -13.55
C GLY A 95 -1.31 8.73 -13.02
N TYR A 96 -1.11 7.78 -12.11
CA TYR A 96 0.21 7.34 -11.66
C TYR A 96 0.86 6.47 -12.74
N ASP A 97 2.18 6.57 -12.87
CA ASP A 97 2.97 5.79 -13.83
C ASP A 97 3.44 4.44 -13.23
N PHE A 98 3.22 4.24 -11.93
CA PHE A 98 3.64 3.06 -11.18
C PHE A 98 2.56 2.66 -10.16
N VAL A 99 2.37 1.35 -9.98
CA VAL A 99 1.49 0.78 -8.97
C VAL A 99 2.34 0.32 -7.79
N PHE A 100 2.23 1.02 -6.66
CA PHE A 100 2.87 0.60 -5.41
C PHE A 100 1.84 -0.11 -4.53
N GLU A 101 1.49 -1.33 -4.94
CA GLU A 101 0.77 -2.29 -4.11
C GLU A 101 1.77 -3.35 -3.69
N THR A 102 2.00 -3.53 -2.39
CA THR A 102 2.96 -4.48 -1.76
C THR A 102 4.22 -3.81 -1.19
N LEU A 103 4.07 -3.24 0.02
CA LEU A 103 5.10 -3.41 1.05
C LEU A 103 4.62 -4.61 1.88
N ILE A 104 4.92 -5.83 1.43
CA ILE A 104 5.03 -6.93 2.39
C ILE A 104 6.23 -6.50 3.22
N SER A 105 5.97 -5.95 4.41
CA SER A 105 7.05 -5.80 5.37
C SER A 105 7.67 -7.19 5.49
N MET A 106 8.95 -7.30 5.21
CA MET A 106 9.69 -8.49 5.61
C MET A 106 9.44 -8.62 7.11
N ASP A 107 8.97 -9.79 7.55
CA ASP A 107 8.52 -10.06 8.92
C ASP A 107 9.72 -10.17 9.86
N PHE A 108 10.49 -9.09 9.93
CA PHE A 108 11.61 -8.91 10.84
C PHE A 108 11.03 -8.53 12.19
N PRO A 109 11.16 -9.38 13.22
CA PRO A 109 10.68 -9.04 14.55
C PRO A 109 11.20 -7.66 14.96
N SER A 110 10.29 -6.78 15.36
CA SER A 110 10.64 -5.42 15.73
C SER A 110 9.88 -5.02 16.98
N LYS A 111 10.43 -4.06 17.74
CA LYS A 111 9.71 -3.46 18.87
C LYS A 111 8.89 -2.28 18.38
N TYR A 112 7.64 -2.22 18.85
CA TYR A 112 6.71 -1.15 18.50
C TYR A 112 5.94 -0.67 19.74
N ARG A 113 5.65 0.62 19.77
CA ARG A 113 4.69 1.20 20.72
C ARG A 113 3.35 1.37 20.03
N ILE A 114 2.32 0.73 20.56
CA ILE A 114 0.94 0.86 20.05
C ILE A 114 0.19 1.83 20.95
N THR A 115 -0.39 2.86 20.36
CA THR A 115 -1.14 3.90 21.07
C THR A 115 -2.44 4.19 20.34
N ARG A 116 -3.48 4.61 21.06
CA ARG A 116 -4.74 5.00 20.41
C ARG A 116 -4.51 6.20 19.49
N ASP A 117 -4.98 6.12 18.24
CA ASP A 117 -4.88 7.25 17.31
C ASP A 117 -5.79 8.40 17.76
N THR A 118 -5.22 9.61 17.83
CA THR A 118 -5.91 10.85 18.21
C THR A 118 -6.17 11.76 17.01
N GLY A 119 -5.71 11.38 15.81
CA GLY A 119 -5.87 12.15 14.59
C GLY A 119 -7.32 12.24 14.07
N PRO A 120 -7.62 13.24 13.24
CA PRO A 120 -8.90 13.33 12.54
C PRO A 120 -8.98 12.22 11.47
N GLY A 121 -9.71 11.15 11.74
CA GLY A 121 -9.82 9.99 10.84
C GLY A 121 -10.88 8.98 11.29
N PRO A 122 -10.93 7.79 10.66
CA PRO A 122 -11.79 6.70 11.09
C PRO A 122 -11.58 6.40 12.58
N ARG A 123 -12.64 6.50 13.39
CA ARG A 123 -12.56 6.31 14.84
C ARG A 123 -12.20 4.86 15.16
N ASN A 124 -11.46 4.64 16.26
CA ASN A 124 -11.00 3.34 16.77
C ASN A 124 -9.86 2.68 15.99
N ARG A 125 -8.85 3.46 15.60
CA ARG A 125 -7.56 2.90 15.16
C ARG A 125 -6.50 3.07 16.22
N ASP A 126 -5.58 2.13 16.20
CA ASP A 126 -4.32 2.28 16.90
C ASP A 126 -3.24 2.74 15.92
N ARG A 127 -2.32 3.54 16.43
CA ARG A 127 -1.11 3.97 15.74
C ARG A 127 0.07 3.20 16.29
N VAL A 128 0.79 2.58 15.37
CA VAL A 128 2.03 1.86 15.66
C VAL A 128 3.20 2.80 15.43
N TRP A 129 4.04 2.96 16.44
CA TRP A 129 5.27 3.74 16.38
C TRP A 129 6.47 2.80 16.52
N ALA A 130 7.53 3.07 15.76
CA ALA A 130 8.80 2.39 15.99
C ALA A 130 9.31 2.70 17.40
N GLU A 131 9.76 1.68 18.12
CA GLU A 131 10.47 1.86 19.38
C GLU A 131 11.88 2.40 19.10
N THR A 132 12.26 3.50 19.75
CA THR A 132 13.56 4.16 19.52
C THR A 132 14.47 4.11 20.75
N GLU A 133 13.94 3.84 21.94
CA GLU A 133 14.74 3.81 23.17
C GLU A 133 15.41 2.46 23.37
N GLU A 134 14.76 1.37 22.97
CA GLU A 134 15.32 0.03 23.01
C GLU A 134 15.30 -0.61 21.63
N GLY A 135 16.48 -0.97 21.13
CA GLY A 135 16.60 -1.72 19.89
C GLY A 135 16.08 -3.16 20.05
N THR A 136 15.57 -3.71 18.94
CA THR A 136 15.28 -5.15 18.83
C THR A 136 16.51 -6.00 19.16
N ILE A 137 17.69 -5.56 18.72
CA ILE A 137 18.99 -6.16 19.01
C ILE A 137 19.80 -5.09 19.73
N SER A 138 19.99 -5.24 21.05
CA SER A 138 20.70 -4.27 21.88
C SER A 138 22.04 -4.81 22.41
N ASN A 139 22.26 -6.11 22.31
CA ASN A 139 23.50 -6.77 22.70
C ASN A 139 23.78 -8.01 21.83
N TRP A 140 24.88 -8.71 22.11
CA TRP A 140 25.30 -9.87 21.32
C TRP A 140 24.45 -11.12 21.54
N GLU A 141 23.89 -11.30 22.73
CA GLU A 141 22.95 -12.38 23.00
C GLU A 141 21.63 -12.21 22.22
N ASP A 142 21.14 -10.97 22.08
CA ASP A 142 19.97 -10.67 21.25
C ASP A 142 20.23 -10.99 19.77
N TYR A 143 21.43 -10.68 19.28
CA TYR A 143 21.84 -10.94 17.90
C TYR A 143 21.85 -12.44 17.58
N GLU A 144 22.43 -13.25 18.47
CA GLU A 144 22.51 -14.71 18.31
C GLU A 144 21.14 -15.39 18.40
N LYS A 145 20.20 -14.80 19.15
CA LYS A 145 18.82 -15.31 19.28
C LYS A 145 17.86 -14.80 18.22
N TYR A 146 18.23 -13.76 17.47
CA TYR A 146 17.35 -13.15 16.50
C TYR A 146 17.02 -14.15 15.37
N PRO A 147 15.75 -14.32 14.97
CA PRO A 147 15.36 -15.30 13.97
C PRO A 147 15.66 -14.78 12.56
N TRP A 148 16.94 -14.81 12.19
CA TRP A 148 17.38 -14.40 10.86
C TRP A 148 16.70 -15.26 9.78
N PRO A 149 16.16 -14.65 8.72
CA PRO A 149 15.60 -15.39 7.60
C PRO A 149 16.69 -16.28 6.99
N GLN A 150 16.36 -17.55 6.78
CA GLN A 150 17.24 -18.48 6.08
C GLN A 150 17.02 -18.29 4.57
N VAL A 151 18.10 -18.29 3.80
CA VAL A 151 17.99 -18.37 2.35
C VAL A 151 17.68 -19.84 2.03
N GLU A 152 16.48 -20.12 1.55
CA GLU A 152 16.17 -21.41 0.95
C GLU A 152 16.78 -21.46 -0.46
N GLU A 153 17.32 -22.61 -0.88
CA GLU A 153 17.78 -22.86 -2.26
C GLU A 153 16.62 -23.05 -3.25
#